data_AF-K7M0D6-F1
#
_entry.id   AF-K7M0D6-F1
#
_cell.length_a   1.000
_cell.length_b   1.000
_cell.length_c   1.000
_cell.angle_alpha   90.00
_cell.angle_beta   90.00
_cell.angle_gamma   90.00
#
_symmetry.space_group_name_H-M   'P 1'
#
loop_
_entity.id
_entity.type
_entity.pdbx_description
1 polymer ?
#
loop_
_entity_poly.entity_id
_entity_poly.type
_entity_poly.pdbx_seq_one_letter_code
_entity_poly.pdbx_strand_id
1 'polypeptide(L)'
;MKLLVELILQKVLQYLKDRANLAVVTTHYADLSSMKETDTRFDNATMEFSLETLQPTYRILWGCTGDSNALSIAGSIGFDRNIIDRAQKWVEKFQSEQQQERRGMLYRSLQEERNRLKAQVEKAASIHAEIMSVHNEIQGEAEDLDQREMELMAKETQQVQHELEHAKSQMETVIQKFEKRLRISGINSILLLENLNLQLPPL
;
A
#
# COMPACT_ATOMS: atom_id res chain seq x y z
N MET A 1 13.42 -39.79 21.43
CA MET A 1 12.80 -40.82 20.56
C MET A 1 11.52 -40.34 19.90
N LYS A 2 10.53 -39.81 20.65
CA LYS A 2 9.25 -39.31 20.12
C LYS A 2 9.40 -38.34 18.92
N LEU A 3 10.19 -37.28 19.09
CA LEU A 3 10.46 -36.29 18.02
C LEU A 3 11.05 -36.89 16.74
N LEU A 4 11.91 -37.91 16.86
CA LEU A 4 12.52 -38.56 15.70
C LEU A 4 11.48 -39.36 14.90
N VAL A 5 10.57 -40.06 15.60
CA VAL A 5 9.50 -40.82 14.95
C VAL A 5 8.52 -39.88 14.24
N GLU A 6 8.15 -38.77 14.88
CA GLU A 6 7.30 -37.74 14.27
C GLU A 6 7.91 -37.17 13.00
N LEU A 7 9.20 -36.81 13.02
CA LEU A 7 9.89 -36.29 11.84
C LEU A 7 9.94 -37.32 10.71
N ILE A 8 10.22 -38.59 11.02
CA ILE A 8 10.21 -39.67 10.01
C ILE A 8 8.82 -39.80 9.38
N LEU A 9 7.76 -39.82 10.19
CA LEU A 9 6.38 -39.92 9.69
C LEU A 9 6.00 -38.72 8.81
N GLN A 10 6.36 -37.50 9.21
CA GLN A 10 6.16 -36.31 8.39
C GLN A 10 6.87 -36.44 7.03
N LYS A 11 8.11 -36.95 7.01
CA LYS A 11 8.86 -37.16 5.76
C LYS A 11 8.27 -38.27 4.91
N VAL A 12 7.72 -39.34 5.50
CA VAL A 12 6.98 -40.38 4.78
C VAL A 12 5.71 -39.81 4.15
N LEU A 13 4.93 -39.02 4.89
CA LEU A 13 3.74 -38.35 4.36
C LEU A 13 4.07 -37.36 3.25
N GLN A 14 5.15 -36.59 3.40
CA GLN A 14 5.68 -35.71 2.34
C GLN A 14 6.15 -36.49 1.11
N TYR A 15 6.72 -37.68 1.29
CA TYR A 15 7.11 -38.54 0.18
C TYR A 15 5.88 -39.14 -0.54
N LEU A 16 4.85 -39.53 0.21
CA LEU A 16 3.62 -40.10 -0.33
C LEU A 16 2.79 -39.06 -1.09
N LYS A 17 2.75 -37.81 -0.64
CA LYS A 17 1.93 -36.75 -1.28
C LYS A 17 2.27 -36.51 -2.76
N ASP A 18 3.53 -36.74 -3.15
CA ASP A 18 4.01 -36.50 -4.51
C ASP A 18 4.00 -37.79 -5.36
N ARG A 19 3.61 -38.94 -4.80
CA ARG A 19 3.71 -40.26 -5.46
C ARG A 19 2.44 -41.11 -5.42
N ALA A 20 1.55 -40.86 -4.47
CA ALA A 20 0.28 -41.54 -4.35
C ALA A 20 -0.86 -40.60 -4.79
N ASN A 21 -1.82 -41.12 -5.56
CA ASN A 21 -3.04 -40.37 -5.90
C ASN A 21 -3.93 -40.13 -4.67
N LEU A 22 -3.94 -41.09 -3.74
CA LEU A 22 -4.67 -41.03 -2.47
C LEU A 22 -3.93 -41.87 -1.43
N ALA A 23 -3.74 -41.33 -0.24
CA ALA A 23 -3.17 -42.04 0.90
C ALA A 23 -4.08 -41.85 2.12
N VAL A 24 -4.51 -42.95 2.73
CA VAL A 24 -5.23 -42.93 4.01
C VAL A 24 -4.28 -43.47 5.07
N VAL A 25 -3.99 -42.64 6.07
CA VAL A 25 -3.03 -42.96 7.12
C VAL A 25 -3.71 -42.84 8.47
N THR A 26 -3.69 -43.92 9.24
CA THR A 26 -4.13 -43.91 10.63
C THR A 26 -2.93 -43.63 11.54
N THR A 27 -3.13 -42.77 12.54
CA THR A 27 -2.04 -42.37 13.45
C THR A 27 -2.57 -42.01 14.83
N HIS A 28 -1.77 -42.27 15.86
CA HIS A 28 -1.96 -41.75 17.22
C HIS A 28 -1.07 -40.53 17.53
N TYR A 29 -0.26 -40.07 16.57
CA TYR A 29 0.58 -38.90 16.73
C TYR A 29 -0.23 -37.64 16.43
N ALA A 30 -0.65 -36.93 17.48
CA ALA A 30 -1.42 -35.69 17.37
C ALA A 30 -0.70 -34.62 16.54
N ASP A 31 0.63 -34.54 16.60
CA ASP A 31 1.38 -33.50 15.87
C ASP A 31 1.34 -33.67 14.35
N LEU A 32 0.94 -34.83 13.82
CA LEU A 32 0.70 -35.00 12.39
C LEU A 32 -0.61 -34.31 11.95
N SER A 33 -1.54 -34.03 12.86
CA SER A 33 -2.80 -33.41 12.50
C SER A 33 -2.67 -31.94 12.14
N SER A 34 -1.57 -31.26 12.50
CA SER A 34 -1.30 -29.88 12.10
C SER A 34 -0.75 -29.78 10.66
N MET A 35 -0.42 -30.91 10.01
CA MET A 35 0.13 -30.87 8.65
C MET A 35 -0.80 -30.19 7.64
N LYS A 36 -2.13 -30.29 7.82
CA LYS A 36 -3.12 -29.58 6.99
C LYS A 36 -3.00 -28.06 7.04
N GLU A 37 -2.46 -27.51 8.13
CA GLU A 37 -2.23 -26.06 8.28
C GLU A 37 -1.06 -25.59 7.41
N THR A 38 -0.12 -26.50 7.12
CA THR A 38 1.09 -26.20 6.34
C THR A 38 0.99 -26.59 4.87
N ASP A 39 0.16 -27.58 4.52
CA ASP A 39 0.01 -28.07 3.14
C ASP A 39 -1.43 -28.57 2.94
N THR A 40 -2.16 -27.91 2.03
CA THR A 40 -3.60 -28.12 1.77
C THR A 40 -3.92 -29.47 1.13
N ARG A 41 -2.91 -30.26 0.74
CA ARG A 41 -3.09 -31.63 0.24
C ARG A 41 -3.36 -32.64 1.36
N PHE A 42 -3.10 -32.27 2.61
CA PHE A 42 -3.45 -33.10 3.76
C PHE A 42 -4.77 -32.63 4.34
N ASP A 43 -5.63 -33.59 4.68
CA ASP A 43 -6.82 -33.34 5.48
C ASP A 43 -6.93 -34.39 6.59
N ASN A 44 -7.56 -34.01 7.70
CA ASN A 44 -7.78 -34.91 8.82
C ASN A 44 -9.15 -35.54 8.69
N ALA A 45 -9.27 -36.79 9.13
CA ALA A 45 -10.54 -37.44 9.30
C ALA A 45 -10.49 -38.26 10.59
N THR A 46 -11.59 -38.25 11.33
CA THR A 46 -11.74 -39.12 12.50
C THR A 46 -13.01 -39.94 12.38
N MET A 47 -12.95 -41.17 12.89
CA MET A 47 -14.16 -41.94 13.13
C MET A 47 -14.85 -41.37 14.36
N GLU A 48 -16.14 -41.10 14.25
CA GLU A 48 -16.94 -40.71 15.39
C GLU A 48 -17.11 -41.89 16.37
N PHE A 49 -17.04 -41.56 17.64
CA PHE A 49 -17.12 -42.49 18.76
C PHE A 49 -18.19 -42.02 19.74
N SER A 50 -19.15 -42.88 20.07
CA SER A 50 -20.17 -42.55 21.05
C SER A 50 -19.63 -42.79 22.46
N LEU A 51 -19.60 -41.75 23.29
CA LEU A 51 -19.22 -41.88 24.71
C LEU A 51 -20.31 -42.55 25.56
N GLU A 52 -21.55 -42.55 25.09
CA GLU A 52 -22.68 -43.18 25.79
C GLU A 52 -22.63 -44.70 25.65
N THR A 53 -22.37 -45.20 24.44
CA THR A 53 -22.31 -46.65 24.15
C THR A 53 -20.88 -47.19 24.19
N LEU A 54 -19.88 -46.30 24.15
CA LEU A 54 -18.47 -46.62 24.01
C LEU A 54 -18.17 -47.49 22.78
N GLN A 55 -18.89 -47.24 21.70
CA GLN A 55 -18.73 -47.90 20.41
C GLN A 55 -18.49 -46.88 19.29
N PRO A 56 -17.77 -47.29 18.24
CA PRO A 56 -17.75 -46.54 16.98
C PRO A 56 -19.16 -46.37 16.41
N THR A 57 -19.48 -45.18 15.89
CA THR A 57 -20.69 -44.98 15.10
C THR A 57 -20.46 -45.27 13.61
N TYR A 58 -19.20 -45.56 13.23
CA TYR A 58 -18.72 -45.74 11.85
C TYR A 58 -18.99 -44.54 10.92
N ARG A 59 -19.30 -43.38 11.49
CA ARG A 59 -19.38 -42.11 10.76
C ARG A 59 -18.01 -41.45 10.69
N ILE A 60 -17.63 -40.95 9.51
CA ILE A 60 -16.39 -40.19 9.32
C ILE A 60 -16.68 -38.70 9.48
N LEU A 61 -15.91 -38.04 10.34
CA LEU A 61 -15.91 -36.59 10.52
C LEU A 61 -14.67 -36.01 9.82
N TRP A 62 -14.89 -35.40 8.66
CA TRP A 62 -13.85 -34.74 7.86
C TRP A 62 -13.41 -33.42 8.50
N GLY A 63 -12.13 -33.08 8.35
CA GLY A 63 -11.50 -31.92 8.96
C GLY A 63 -11.23 -32.03 10.47
N CYS A 64 -11.77 -33.05 11.13
CA CYS A 64 -11.69 -33.25 12.58
C CYS A 64 -10.58 -34.23 12.98
N THR A 65 -9.98 -33.98 14.14
CA THR A 65 -9.08 -34.87 14.85
C THR A 65 -9.83 -35.53 15.99
N GLY A 66 -9.74 -36.84 16.15
CA GLY A 66 -10.42 -37.56 17.23
C GLY A 66 -9.75 -37.35 18.58
N ASP A 67 -10.56 -37.36 19.64
CA ASP A 67 -10.07 -37.37 21.02
C ASP A 67 -9.65 -38.77 21.45
N SER A 68 -8.62 -38.83 22.31
CA SER A 68 -8.17 -40.09 22.91
C SER A 68 -9.09 -40.52 24.05
N ASN A 69 -10.12 -41.30 23.73
CA ASN A 69 -11.08 -41.84 24.71
C ASN A 69 -10.56 -43.04 25.52
N ALA A 70 -9.25 -43.33 25.48
CA ALA A 70 -8.66 -44.55 26.02
C ALA A 70 -8.95 -44.76 27.52
N LEU A 71 -8.92 -43.68 28.32
CA LEU A 71 -9.21 -43.76 29.76
C LEU A 71 -10.69 -44.06 30.05
N SER A 72 -11.61 -43.46 29.30
CA SER A 72 -13.05 -43.74 29.39
C SER A 72 -13.37 -45.19 28.99
N ILE A 73 -12.73 -45.68 27.91
CA ILE A 73 -12.88 -47.06 27.45
C ILE A 73 -12.33 -48.03 28.51
N ALA A 74 -11.12 -47.76 29.06
CA ALA A 74 -10.54 -48.57 30.12
C ALA A 74 -11.48 -48.68 31.34
N GLY A 75 -12.11 -47.58 31.73
CA GLY A 75 -13.10 -47.56 32.82
C GLY A 75 -14.30 -48.46 32.55
N SER A 76 -14.78 -48.51 31.31
CA SER A 76 -15.93 -49.35 30.96
C SER A 76 -15.62 -50.83 30.83
N ILE A 77 -14.39 -51.20 30.43
CA ILE A 77 -13.99 -52.62 30.36
C ILE A 77 -13.57 -53.18 31.73
N GLY A 78 -13.69 -52.38 32.80
CA GLY A 78 -13.48 -52.84 34.18
C GLY A 78 -12.07 -52.63 34.73
N PHE A 79 -11.25 -51.74 34.14
CA PHE A 79 -10.01 -51.35 34.78
C PHE A 79 -10.27 -50.63 36.12
N ASP A 80 -9.34 -50.83 37.06
CA ASP A 80 -9.40 -50.20 38.38
C ASP A 80 -9.46 -48.67 38.27
N ARG A 81 -10.48 -48.08 38.89
CA ARG A 81 -10.72 -46.62 38.86
C ARG A 81 -9.56 -45.83 39.46
N ASN A 82 -8.89 -46.33 40.50
CA ASN A 82 -7.73 -45.64 41.08
C ASN A 82 -6.51 -45.66 40.14
N ILE A 83 -6.37 -46.66 39.26
CA ILE A 83 -5.36 -46.65 38.19
C ILE A 83 -5.73 -45.58 37.16
N ILE A 84 -6.98 -45.53 36.73
CA ILE A 84 -7.47 -44.57 35.72
C ILE A 84 -7.34 -43.13 36.23
N ASP A 85 -7.77 -42.84 37.46
CA ASP A 85 -7.70 -41.50 38.05
C ASP A 85 -6.25 -41.00 38.18
N ARG A 86 -5.32 -41.90 38.49
CA ARG A 86 -3.89 -41.57 38.48
C ARG A 86 -3.40 -41.29 37.06
N ALA A 87 -3.76 -42.12 36.09
CA ALA A 87 -3.39 -41.91 34.69
C ALA A 87 -3.95 -40.58 34.14
N GLN A 88 -5.20 -40.23 34.47
CA GLN A 88 -5.82 -38.96 34.13
C GLN A 88 -5.03 -37.78 34.68
N LYS A 89 -4.65 -37.80 35.96
CA LYS A 89 -3.80 -36.76 36.58
C LYS A 89 -2.44 -36.63 35.90
N TRP A 90 -1.84 -37.74 35.45
CA TRP A 90 -0.61 -37.72 34.68
C TRP A 90 -0.79 -37.05 33.33
N VAL A 91 -1.86 -37.39 32.60
CA VAL A 91 -2.21 -36.78 31.31
C VAL A 91 -2.44 -35.28 31.47
N GLU A 92 -3.21 -34.85 32.47
CA GLU A 92 -3.46 -33.44 32.76
C GLU A 92 -2.17 -32.66 33.05
N LYS A 93 -1.27 -33.26 33.84
CA LYS A 93 0.04 -32.67 34.13
C LYS A 93 0.87 -32.50 32.85
N PHE A 94 1.00 -33.54 32.03
CA PHE A 94 1.78 -33.46 30.78
C PHE A 94 1.14 -32.54 29.74
N GLN A 95 -0.19 -32.54 29.64
CA GLN A 95 -0.90 -31.62 28.76
C GLN A 95 -0.73 -30.17 29.22
N SER A 96 -0.70 -29.90 30.52
CA SER A 96 -0.43 -28.56 31.03
C SER A 96 0.96 -28.06 30.62
N GLU A 97 1.98 -28.92 30.64
CA GLU A 97 3.34 -28.58 30.19
C GLU A 97 3.38 -28.28 28.68
N GLN A 98 2.79 -29.14 27.85
CA GLN A 98 2.74 -28.93 26.39
C GLN A 98 1.85 -27.74 25.99
N GLN A 99 0.73 -27.53 26.68
CA GLN A 99 -0.12 -26.36 26.49
C GLN A 99 0.63 -25.09 26.90
N GLN A 100 1.40 -25.12 27.99
CA GLN A 100 2.21 -23.99 28.42
C GLN A 100 3.30 -23.66 27.39
N GLU A 101 3.96 -24.67 26.82
CA GLU A 101 4.94 -24.47 25.75
C GLU A 101 4.30 -23.89 24.48
N ARG A 102 3.17 -24.46 24.02
CA ARG A 102 2.41 -23.93 22.87
C ARG A 102 1.94 -22.50 23.11
N ARG A 103 1.42 -22.19 24.29
CA ARG A 103 1.04 -20.83 24.69
C ARG A 103 2.24 -19.90 24.71
N GLY A 104 3.39 -20.36 25.21
CA GLY A 104 4.63 -19.60 25.21
C GLY A 104 5.14 -19.29 23.80
N MET A 105 5.09 -20.26 22.88
CA MET A 105 5.42 -20.06 21.47
C MET A 105 4.44 -19.10 20.78
N LEU A 106 3.14 -19.26 20.99
CA LEU A 106 2.11 -18.36 20.46
C LEU A 106 2.27 -16.93 21.01
N TYR A 107 2.54 -16.79 22.30
CA TYR A 107 2.79 -15.49 22.91
C TYR A 107 4.03 -14.83 22.31
N ARG A 108 5.10 -15.59 22.06
CA ARG A 108 6.31 -15.11 21.42
C ARG A 108 6.06 -14.67 19.98
N SER A 109 5.37 -15.47 19.17
CA SER A 109 5.06 -15.11 17.78
C SER A 109 4.17 -13.86 17.69
N LEU A 110 3.15 -13.75 18.57
CA LEU A 110 2.33 -12.55 18.68
C LEU A 110 3.14 -11.31 19.09
N GLN A 111 4.09 -11.47 20.01
CA GLN A 111 4.95 -10.38 20.44
C GLN A 111 5.92 -9.93 19.33
N GLU A 112 6.49 -10.87 18.59
CA GLU A 112 7.34 -10.60 17.42
C GLU A 112 6.57 -9.85 16.33
N GLU A 113 5.37 -10.32 15.99
CA GLU A 113 4.52 -9.67 14.99
C GLU A 113 4.07 -8.27 15.45
N ARG A 114 3.74 -8.11 16.73
CA ARG A 114 3.43 -6.79 17.32
C ARG A 114 4.61 -5.82 17.21
N ASN A 115 5.83 -6.28 17.51
CA ASN A 115 7.02 -5.45 17.40
C ASN A 115 7.32 -5.07 15.94
N ARG A 116 7.13 -6.01 15.01
CA ARG A 116 7.27 -5.77 13.57
C ARG A 116 6.28 -4.71 13.08
N LEU A 117 5.00 -4.83 13.45
CA LEU A 117 3.96 -3.86 13.08
C LEU A 117 4.27 -2.48 13.68
N LYS A 118 4.73 -2.42 14.94
CA LYS A 118 5.14 -1.16 15.58
C LYS A 118 6.26 -0.46 14.79
N ALA A 119 7.29 -1.21 14.39
CA ALA A 119 8.39 -0.67 13.60
C ALA A 119 7.93 -0.18 12.20
N GLN A 120 6.96 -0.87 11.59
CA GLN A 120 6.38 -0.42 10.31
C GLN A 120 5.58 0.88 10.47
N VAL A 121 4.81 1.02 11.54
CA VAL A 121 4.07 2.26 11.84
C VAL A 121 5.01 3.43 12.08
N GLU A 122 6.08 3.24 12.87
CA GLU A 122 7.09 4.27 13.12
C GLU A 122 7.78 4.71 11.82
N LYS A 123 8.16 3.75 10.96
CA LYS A 123 8.75 4.04 9.65
C LYS A 123 7.77 4.80 8.73
N ALA A 124 6.52 4.37 8.68
CA ALA A 124 5.49 5.02 7.88
C ALA A 124 5.23 6.46 8.35
N ALA A 125 5.19 6.70 9.67
CA ALA A 125 5.04 8.04 10.24
C ALA A 125 6.22 8.94 9.89
N SER A 126 7.46 8.42 9.95
CA SER A 126 8.66 9.17 9.56
C SER A 126 8.64 9.58 8.08
N ILE A 127 8.32 8.64 7.18
CA ILE A 127 8.23 8.91 5.73
C ILE A 127 7.10 9.90 5.45
N HIS A 128 5.96 9.77 6.14
CA HIS A 128 4.84 10.69 5.99
C HIS A 128 5.23 12.12 6.41
N ALA A 129 5.95 12.28 7.53
CA ALA A 129 6.44 13.59 7.96
C ALA A 129 7.42 14.21 6.95
N GLU A 130 8.33 13.41 6.38
CA GLU A 130 9.26 13.86 5.33
C GLU A 130 8.52 14.31 4.06
N ILE A 131 7.55 13.52 3.59
CA ILE A 131 6.68 13.87 2.45
C ILE A 131 5.94 15.18 2.72
N MET A 132 5.36 15.35 3.91
CA MET A 132 4.64 16.58 4.27
C MET A 132 5.55 17.79 4.30
N SER A 133 6.80 17.65 4.78
CA SER A 133 7.79 18.73 4.77
C SER A 133 8.12 19.17 3.35
N VAL A 134 8.44 18.21 2.47
CA VAL A 134 8.77 18.47 1.07
C VAL A 134 7.56 19.03 0.31
N HIS A 135 6.36 18.53 0.60
CA HIS A 135 5.14 19.05 -0.01
C HIS A 135 4.91 20.53 0.33
N ASN A 136 5.09 20.91 1.60
CA ASN A 136 4.95 22.30 2.03
C ASN A 136 6.03 23.20 1.43
N GLU A 137 7.26 22.71 1.28
CA GLU A 137 8.36 23.45 0.63
C GLU A 137 8.05 23.70 -0.85
N ILE A 138 7.63 22.66 -1.60
CA ILE A 138 7.24 22.78 -3.01
C ILE A 138 6.05 23.73 -3.16
N GLN A 139 5.06 23.64 -2.27
CA GLN A 139 3.90 24.53 -2.32
C GLN A 139 4.32 26.00 -2.07
N GLY A 140 5.20 26.24 -1.09
CA GLY A 140 5.71 27.57 -0.82
C GLY A 140 6.53 28.16 -1.97
N GLU A 141 7.39 27.35 -2.61
CA GLU A 141 8.13 27.78 -3.80
C GLU A 141 7.23 28.04 -4.99
N ALA A 142 6.19 27.22 -5.20
CA ALA A 142 5.22 27.44 -6.27
C ALA A 142 4.47 28.77 -6.09
N GLU A 143 4.06 29.09 -4.85
CA GLU A 143 3.40 30.36 -4.53
C GLU A 143 4.34 31.57 -4.72
N ASP A 144 5.62 31.46 -4.35
CA ASP A 144 6.63 32.52 -4.58
C ASP A 144 6.92 32.74 -6.06
N LEU A 145 7.00 31.65 -6.84
CA LEU A 145 7.18 31.71 -8.30
C LEU A 145 6.00 32.40 -8.99
N ASP A 146 4.76 32.04 -8.63
CA ASP A 146 3.55 32.67 -9.18
C ASP A 146 3.53 34.17 -8.87
N GLN A 147 3.85 34.55 -7.63
CA GLN A 147 3.94 35.95 -7.22
C GLN A 147 5.02 36.69 -8.02
N ARG A 148 6.17 36.06 -8.24
CA ARG A 148 7.27 36.66 -9.00
C ARG A 148 6.94 36.81 -10.47
N GLU A 149 6.26 35.84 -11.07
CA GLU A 149 5.78 35.91 -12.45
C GLU A 149 4.81 37.08 -12.62
N MET A 150 3.83 37.23 -11.72
CA MET A 150 2.90 38.37 -11.73
C MET A 150 3.61 39.72 -11.63
N GLU A 151 4.61 39.84 -10.75
CA GLU A 151 5.41 41.06 -10.61
C GLU A 151 6.20 41.41 -11.88
N LEU A 152 6.78 40.39 -12.53
CA LEU A 152 7.53 40.57 -13.77
C LEU A 152 6.60 40.97 -14.92
N MET A 153 5.47 40.28 -15.08
CA MET A 153 4.47 40.61 -16.10
C MET A 153 3.92 42.03 -15.92
N ALA A 154 3.66 42.47 -14.68
CA ALA A 154 3.20 43.83 -14.41
C ALA A 154 4.24 44.89 -14.81
N LYS A 155 5.52 44.64 -14.48
CA LYS A 155 6.64 45.53 -14.86
C LYS A 155 6.84 45.58 -16.37
N GLU A 156 6.84 44.44 -17.04
CA GLU A 156 6.96 44.35 -18.49
C GLU A 156 5.79 45.06 -19.19
N THR A 157 4.56 44.85 -18.72
CA THR A 157 3.37 45.53 -19.25
C THR A 157 3.49 47.05 -19.09
N GLN A 158 3.94 47.52 -17.92
CA GLN A 158 4.17 48.95 -17.68
C GLN A 158 5.26 49.51 -18.61
N GLN A 159 6.35 48.77 -18.82
CA GLN A 159 7.44 49.18 -19.70
C GLN A 159 6.99 49.24 -21.16
N VAL A 160 6.30 48.21 -21.66
CA VAL A 160 5.76 48.17 -23.02
C VAL A 160 4.76 49.32 -23.22
N GLN A 161 3.90 49.61 -22.24
CA GLN A 161 2.97 50.73 -22.30
C GLN A 161 3.71 52.08 -22.40
N HIS A 162 4.74 52.28 -21.59
CA HIS A 162 5.56 53.49 -21.61
C HIS A 162 6.32 53.65 -22.94
N GLU A 163 6.91 52.58 -23.46
CA GLU A 163 7.59 52.58 -24.77
C GLU A 163 6.62 52.87 -25.92
N LEU A 164 5.41 52.32 -25.88
CA LEU A 164 4.36 52.56 -26.86
C LEU A 164 3.87 54.01 -26.83
N GLU A 165 3.66 54.59 -25.64
CA GLU A 165 3.30 56.00 -25.47
C GLU A 165 4.39 56.93 -25.99
N HIS A 166 5.65 56.63 -25.68
CA HIS A 166 6.79 57.38 -26.18
C HIS A 166 6.90 57.31 -27.71
N ALA A 167 6.75 56.13 -28.31
CA ALA A 167 6.76 55.95 -29.76
C ALA A 167 5.61 56.70 -30.45
N LYS A 168 4.38 56.67 -29.87
CA LYS A 168 3.23 57.44 -30.36
C LYS A 168 3.51 58.94 -30.33
N SER A 169 4.04 59.47 -29.22
CA SER A 169 4.38 60.89 -29.09
C SER A 169 5.45 61.34 -30.10
N GLN A 170 6.47 60.50 -30.33
CA GLN A 170 7.47 60.75 -31.37
C GLN A 170 6.85 60.79 -32.77
N MET A 171 5.97 59.83 -33.08
CA MET A 171 5.29 59.77 -34.37
C MET A 171 4.40 61.00 -34.60
N GLU A 172 3.64 61.42 -33.59
CA GLU A 172 2.82 62.62 -33.65
C GLU A 172 3.67 63.88 -33.88
N THR A 173 4.83 63.97 -33.23
CA THR A 173 5.81 65.05 -33.47
C THR A 173 6.33 65.05 -34.91
N VAL A 174 6.61 63.87 -35.48
CA VAL A 174 7.05 63.72 -36.88
C VAL A 174 5.94 64.12 -37.85
N ILE A 175 4.70 63.67 -37.62
CA ILE A 175 3.53 64.02 -38.43
C ILE A 175 3.29 65.53 -38.40
N GLN A 176 3.27 66.16 -37.22
CA GLN A 176 3.09 67.61 -37.09
C GLN A 176 4.20 68.39 -37.82
N LYS A 177 5.47 67.94 -37.72
CA LYS A 177 6.59 68.54 -38.48
C LYS A 177 6.40 68.38 -39.99
N PHE A 178 5.89 67.24 -40.44
CA PHE A 178 5.64 66.95 -41.85
C PHE A 178 4.47 67.78 -42.41
N GLU A 179 3.34 67.84 -41.70
CA GLU A 179 2.19 68.69 -42.04
C GLU A 179 2.56 70.17 -42.14
N LYS A 180 3.36 70.68 -41.20
CA LYS A 180 3.85 72.06 -41.22
C LYS A 180 4.69 72.35 -42.48
N ARG A 181 5.55 71.40 -42.90
CA ARG A 181 6.32 71.53 -44.14
C ARG A 181 5.44 71.50 -45.39
N LEU A 182 4.43 70.62 -45.43
CA LEU A 182 3.49 70.56 -46.56
C LEU A 182 2.68 71.86 -46.71
N ARG A 183 2.22 72.47 -45.61
CA ARG A 183 1.55 73.78 -45.67
C ARG A 183 2.46 74.86 -46.24
N ILE A 184 3.72 74.93 -45.79
CA ILE A 184 4.71 75.90 -46.29
C ILE A 184 5.00 75.65 -47.78
N SER A 185 5.18 74.38 -48.19
CA SER A 185 5.43 74.04 -49.59
C SER A 185 4.22 74.29 -50.50
N GLY A 186 3.00 74.00 -50.03
CA GLY A 186 1.76 74.27 -50.74
C GLY A 186 1.53 75.77 -50.96
N ILE A 187 1.78 76.58 -49.93
CA ILE A 187 1.78 78.04 -50.02
C ILE A 187 2.84 78.51 -51.03
N ASN A 188 4.06 77.96 -50.97
CA ASN A 188 5.12 78.29 -51.93
C ASN A 188 4.76 77.91 -53.37
N SER A 189 4.10 76.77 -53.59
CA SER A 189 3.66 76.35 -54.92
C SER A 189 2.49 77.19 -55.45
N ILE A 190 1.55 77.60 -54.59
CA ILE A 190 0.47 78.52 -54.97
C ILE A 190 1.07 79.89 -55.33
N LEU A 191 2.01 80.39 -54.52
CA LEU A 191 2.76 81.62 -54.81
C LEU A 191 3.55 81.51 -56.13
N LEU A 192 4.13 80.34 -56.44
CA LEU A 192 4.80 80.08 -57.71
C LEU A 192 3.81 80.10 -58.89
N LEU A 193 2.63 79.47 -58.75
CA LEU A 193 1.60 79.46 -59.78
C LEU A 193 0.96 80.85 -60.00
N GLU A 194 0.72 81.60 -58.93
CA GLU A 194 0.25 83.00 -59.03
C GLU A 194 1.28 83.88 -59.75
N ASN A 195 2.57 83.70 -59.46
CA ASN A 195 3.63 84.44 -60.16
C ASN A 195 3.79 84.03 -61.63
N LEU A 196 3.53 82.75 -61.99
CA LEU A 196 3.57 82.27 -63.37
C LEU A 196 2.35 82.74 -64.20
N ASN A 197 1.16 82.86 -63.60
CA ASN A 197 -0.02 83.37 -64.30
C ASN A 197 0.06 84.88 -64.61
N LEU A 198 0.95 85.61 -63.94
CA LEU A 198 1.24 87.02 -64.21
C LEU A 198 2.16 87.24 -65.42
N GLN A 199 2.62 86.17 -66.09
CA GLN A 199 3.59 86.26 -67.18
C GLN A 199 3.07 85.87 -68.56
N LEU A 200 1.75 85.74 -68.76
CA LEU A 200 1.21 85.63 -70.12
C LEU A 200 1.11 87.04 -70.75
N PRO A 201 1.94 87.38 -71.77
CA PRO A 201 1.81 88.65 -72.46
C PRO A 201 0.52 88.67 -73.31
N PRO A 202 -0.15 89.83 -73.48
CA PRO A 202 -1.34 89.95 -74.32
C PRO A 202 -1.00 89.70 -75.81
N LEU A 203 -1.97 89.15 -76.55
CA LEU A 203 -1.90 88.85 -78.01
C LEU A 203 -1.41 90.03 -78.86
#